data_AF-A0A259IAT8-F1
#
_entry.id   AF-A0A259IAT8-F1
#
_cell.length_a   1.000
_cell.length_b   1.000
_cell.length_c   1.000
_cell.angle_alpha   90.00
_cell.angle_beta   90.00
_cell.angle_gamma   90.00
#
_symmetry.space_group_name_H-M   'P 1'
#
loop_
_entity.id
_entity.type
_entity.pdbx_description
1 polymer ?
#
loop_
_entity_poly.entity_id
_entity_poly.type
_entity_poly.pdbx_seq_one_letter_code
_entity_poly.pdbx_strand_id
1 'polypeptide(L)'
;EAVAQWRAGKLRAQCVFDDTRMPYKQKMTDTLSWNDVPTCKEVGVDTDYVMLRGIFMAPGVTQEQVDYYVELFKKVRATPEWKDFMEKGAFNQTFMTGKEFRNWLTLNEALHLQLMTEAGFLAKK
;
A
#
# COMPACT_ATOMS: atom_id res chain seq x y z
N GLU A 1 -9.35 2.54 10.87
CA GLU A 1 -9.70 1.81 9.64
C GLU A 1 -11.11 1.25 9.77
N ALA A 2 -11.95 1.34 8.74
CA ALA A 2 -13.38 1.00 8.84
C ALA A 2 -13.70 -0.49 8.57
N VAL A 3 -12.68 -1.37 8.61
CA VAL A 3 -12.82 -2.81 8.31
C VAL A 3 -13.87 -3.48 9.20
N ALA A 4 -13.91 -3.16 10.50
CA ALA A 4 -14.91 -3.71 11.41
C ALA A 4 -16.36 -3.38 10.99
N GLN A 5 -16.59 -2.20 10.41
CA GLN A 5 -17.90 -1.80 9.91
C GLN A 5 -18.26 -2.53 8.61
N TRP A 6 -17.28 -2.79 7.74
CA TRP A 6 -17.48 -3.66 6.57
C TRP A 6 -17.82 -5.09 6.99
N ARG A 7 -17.06 -5.67 7.93
CA ARG A 7 -17.33 -7.01 8.51
C ARG A 7 -18.75 -7.10 9.09
N ALA A 8 -19.20 -6.04 9.76
CA ALA A 8 -20.55 -5.95 10.35
C ALA A 8 -21.66 -5.63 9.33
N GLY A 9 -21.36 -5.56 8.04
CA GLY A 9 -22.33 -5.23 6.99
C GLY A 9 -22.83 -3.78 7.02
N LYS A 10 -22.16 -2.88 7.76
CA LYS A 10 -22.51 -1.46 7.88
C LYS A 10 -21.87 -0.61 6.79
N LEU A 11 -20.85 -1.12 6.13
CA LEU A 11 -20.24 -0.52 4.94
C LEU A 11 -20.24 -1.52 3.78
N ARG A 12 -20.15 -1.00 2.56
CA ARG A 12 -19.95 -1.78 1.35
C ARG A 12 -18.67 -1.30 0.66
N ALA A 13 -17.69 -2.20 0.53
CA ALA A 13 -16.51 -1.96 -0.28
C ALA A 13 -16.94 -1.85 -1.77
N GLN A 14 -16.58 -0.75 -2.44
CA GLN A 14 -16.94 -0.53 -3.84
C GLN A 14 -15.83 -0.97 -4.78
N CYS A 15 -14.62 -0.46 -4.55
CA CYS A 15 -13.45 -0.82 -5.33
C CYS A 15 -12.17 -0.60 -4.53
N VAL A 16 -11.10 -1.28 -4.95
CA VAL A 16 -9.73 -1.10 -4.46
C VAL A 16 -8.97 -0.21 -5.42
N PHE A 17 -8.19 0.74 -4.89
CA PHE A 17 -7.44 1.72 -5.68
C PHE A 17 -6.11 1.18 -6.22
N ASP A 18 -5.82 -0.11 -6.04
CA ASP A 18 -4.64 -0.78 -6.61
C ASP A 18 -4.97 -1.28 -8.02
N ASP A 19 -3.97 -1.42 -8.87
CA ASP A 19 -4.07 -1.99 -10.22
C ASP A 19 -4.54 -3.45 -10.22
N THR A 20 -4.32 -4.15 -9.11
CA THR A 20 -4.69 -5.55 -8.96
C THR A 20 -5.61 -5.77 -7.77
N ARG A 21 -6.50 -6.77 -7.88
CA ARG A 21 -7.33 -7.17 -6.74
C ARG A 21 -6.46 -7.71 -5.60
N MET A 22 -6.91 -7.46 -4.38
CA MET A 22 -6.23 -7.95 -3.18
C MET A 22 -6.14 -9.48 -3.17
N PRO A 23 -5.01 -10.09 -2.74
CA PRO A 23 -4.82 -11.55 -2.82
C PRO A 23 -5.54 -12.33 -1.72
N TYR A 24 -6.19 -11.67 -0.76
CA TYR A 24 -6.75 -12.30 0.44
C TYR A 24 -8.14 -12.87 0.20
N LYS A 25 -8.23 -14.21 0.22
CA LYS A 25 -9.45 -14.98 -0.07
C LYS A 25 -10.26 -15.36 1.17
N GLN A 26 -9.71 -15.14 2.37
CA GLN A 26 -10.46 -15.38 3.60
C GLN A 26 -11.71 -14.48 3.63
N LYS A 27 -12.86 -15.08 3.94
CA LYS A 27 -14.12 -14.34 4.04
C LYS A 27 -14.06 -13.37 5.22
N MET A 28 -14.37 -12.11 4.93
CA MET A 28 -14.37 -10.99 5.87
C MET A 28 -15.79 -10.61 6.28
N THR A 29 -16.75 -10.82 5.39
CA THR A 29 -18.20 -10.71 5.64
C THR A 29 -18.83 -12.09 5.42
N ASP A 30 -20.15 -12.19 5.60
CA ASP A 30 -20.90 -13.43 5.33
C ASP A 30 -20.67 -13.98 3.91
N THR A 31 -20.36 -13.11 2.93
CA THR A 31 -20.28 -13.49 1.51
C THR A 31 -19.01 -13.03 0.79
N LEU A 32 -18.29 -12.03 1.28
CA LEU A 32 -17.17 -11.39 0.58
C LEU A 32 -15.85 -11.49 1.33
N SER A 33 -14.77 -11.66 0.56
CA SER A 33 -13.36 -11.50 0.92
C SER A 33 -12.80 -10.23 0.27
N TRP A 34 -11.55 -9.85 0.60
CA TRP A 34 -10.90 -8.73 -0.09
C TRP A 34 -10.65 -9.01 -1.58
N ASN A 35 -10.45 -10.27 -1.95
CA ASN A 35 -10.28 -10.67 -3.35
C ASN A 35 -11.56 -10.55 -4.19
N ASP A 36 -12.72 -10.54 -3.54
CA ASP A 36 -14.02 -10.36 -4.21
C ASP A 36 -14.30 -8.89 -4.57
N VAL A 37 -13.59 -7.93 -3.96
CA VAL A 37 -13.73 -6.50 -4.25
C VAL A 37 -12.99 -6.18 -5.56
N PRO A 38 -13.65 -5.59 -6.57
CA PRO A 38 -12.98 -5.23 -7.82
C PRO A 38 -12.00 -4.06 -7.63
N THR A 39 -11.10 -3.86 -8.57
CA THR A 39 -10.31 -2.63 -8.66
C THR A 39 -11.18 -1.48 -9.17
N CYS A 40 -10.76 -0.24 -8.91
CA CYS A 40 -11.51 0.92 -9.40
C CYS A 40 -11.50 0.97 -10.94
N LYS A 41 -10.41 0.51 -11.58
CA LYS A 41 -10.30 0.34 -13.04
C LYS A 41 -11.34 -0.64 -13.59
N GLU A 42 -11.55 -1.79 -12.93
CA GLU A 42 -12.53 -2.80 -13.35
C GLU A 42 -13.98 -2.27 -13.34
N VAL A 43 -14.28 -1.26 -12.53
CA VAL A 43 -15.61 -0.62 -12.45
C VAL A 43 -15.70 0.69 -13.24
N GLY A 44 -14.72 0.96 -14.10
CA GLY A 44 -14.73 2.10 -15.03
C GLY A 44 -14.21 3.41 -14.44
N VAL A 45 -13.54 3.37 -13.29
CA VAL A 45 -12.83 4.52 -12.71
C VAL A 45 -11.34 4.33 -12.93
N ASP A 46 -10.78 5.02 -13.92
CA ASP A 46 -9.34 4.93 -14.26
C ASP A 46 -8.48 5.65 -13.22
N THR A 47 -8.30 5.01 -12.06
CA THR A 47 -7.49 5.49 -10.95
C THR A 47 -6.67 4.35 -10.39
N ASP A 48 -5.40 4.64 -10.11
CA ASP A 48 -4.53 3.85 -9.24
C ASP A 48 -3.89 4.81 -8.24
N TYR A 49 -4.06 4.52 -6.94
CA TYR A 49 -3.45 5.30 -5.88
C TYR A 49 -3.21 4.44 -4.64
N VAL A 50 -1.95 4.16 -4.37
CA VAL A 50 -1.51 3.39 -3.20
C VAL A 50 -0.87 4.28 -2.15
N MET A 51 -1.18 4.03 -0.87
CA MET A 51 -0.54 4.75 0.23
C MET A 51 0.90 4.29 0.42
N LEU A 52 1.85 5.23 0.33
CA LEU A 52 3.26 4.97 0.64
C LEU A 52 3.42 4.55 2.10
N ARG A 53 4.14 3.43 2.32
CA ARG A 53 4.69 3.04 3.61
C ARG A 53 6.18 2.72 3.40
N GLY A 54 7.04 3.59 3.92
CA GLY A 54 8.49 3.53 3.71
C GLY A 54 9.26 3.72 5.00
N ILE A 55 10.49 3.18 5.03
CA ILE A 55 11.46 3.40 6.11
C ILE A 55 12.65 4.13 5.51
N PHE A 56 13.05 5.22 6.14
CA PHE A 56 14.12 6.09 5.69
C PHE A 56 15.21 6.16 6.75
N MET A 57 16.45 6.24 6.32
CA MET A 57 17.59 6.48 7.19
C MET A 57 18.13 7.89 6.97
N ALA A 58 18.77 8.45 8.00
CA ALA A 58 19.39 9.76 7.94
C ALA A 58 20.51 9.82 6.89
N PRO A 59 20.83 11.01 6.35
CA PRO A 59 21.99 11.17 5.47
C PRO A 59 23.30 10.78 6.20
N GLY A 60 24.25 10.23 5.45
CA GLY A 60 25.59 9.88 5.97
C GLY A 60 25.73 8.47 6.55
N VAL A 61 24.65 7.66 6.59
CA VAL A 61 24.72 6.25 6.99
C VAL A 61 25.50 5.43 5.97
N THR A 62 26.23 4.41 6.44
CA THR A 62 27.01 3.53 5.57
C THR A 62 26.12 2.50 4.87
N GLN A 63 26.57 1.94 3.74
CA GLN A 63 25.82 0.89 3.06
C GLN A 63 25.64 -0.36 3.93
N GLU A 64 26.64 -0.69 4.75
CA GLU A 64 26.56 -1.81 5.70
C GLU A 64 25.42 -1.63 6.72
N GLN A 65 25.24 -0.40 7.23
CA GLN A 65 24.13 -0.09 8.13
C GLN A 65 22.78 -0.23 7.44
N VAL A 66 22.67 0.19 6.17
CA VAL A 66 21.46 0.03 5.37
C VAL A 66 21.16 -1.46 5.17
N ASP A 67 22.16 -2.24 4.77
CA ASP A 67 22.02 -3.66 4.48
C ASP A 67 21.61 -4.45 5.73
N TYR A 68 22.14 -4.10 6.90
CA TYR A 68 21.72 -4.68 8.17
C TYR A 68 20.20 -4.58 8.37
N TYR A 69 19.62 -3.39 8.18
CA TYR A 69 18.18 -3.19 8.35
C TYR A 69 17.37 -3.85 7.23
N VAL A 70 17.85 -3.82 5.99
CA VAL A 70 17.20 -4.53 4.89
C VAL A 70 17.09 -6.03 5.21
N GLU A 71 18.16 -6.66 5.68
CA GLU A 71 18.15 -8.07 6.06
C GLU A 71 17.30 -8.34 7.30
N LEU A 72 17.30 -7.44 8.29
CA LEU A 72 16.38 -7.52 9.42
C LEU A 72 14.92 -7.53 8.95
N PHE A 73 14.52 -6.61 8.09
CA PHE A 73 13.15 -6.54 7.59
C PHE A 73 12.79 -7.74 6.71
N LYS A 74 13.71 -8.29 5.92
CA LYS A 74 13.48 -9.57 5.22
C LYS A 74 13.18 -10.70 6.19
N LYS A 75 13.92 -10.82 7.29
CA LYS A 75 13.68 -11.83 8.34
C LYS A 75 12.33 -11.64 9.02
N VAL A 76 11.99 -10.40 9.38
CA VAL A 76 10.67 -10.08 9.96
C VAL A 76 9.54 -10.45 8.99
N ARG A 77 9.68 -10.11 7.71
CA ARG A 77 8.68 -10.42 6.68
C ARG A 77 8.50 -11.92 6.43
N ALA A 78 9.49 -12.74 6.78
CA ALA A 78 9.42 -14.19 6.66
C ALA A 78 8.64 -14.85 7.82
N THR A 79 8.40 -14.15 8.93
CA THR A 79 7.75 -14.75 10.09
C THR A 79 6.24 -14.98 9.86
N PRO A 80 5.64 -15.99 10.51
CA PRO A 80 4.20 -16.24 10.44
C PRO A 80 3.37 -15.04 10.93
N GLU A 81 3.85 -14.34 11.97
CA GLU A 81 3.16 -13.19 12.55
C GLU A 81 3.07 -12.04 11.56
N TRP A 82 4.11 -11.84 10.75
CA TRP A 82 4.06 -10.85 9.67
C TRP A 82 3.02 -11.22 8.62
N LYS A 83 2.96 -12.49 8.22
CA LYS A 83 1.96 -12.96 7.24
C LYS A 83 0.53 -12.75 7.76
N ASP A 84 0.28 -13.13 9.01
CA ASP A 84 -1.01 -12.91 9.69
C ASP A 84 -1.36 -11.41 9.81
N PHE A 85 -0.39 -10.57 10.15
CA PHE A 85 -0.58 -9.12 10.19
C PHE A 85 -0.97 -8.54 8.82
N MET A 86 -0.28 -8.96 7.76
CA MET A 86 -0.55 -8.48 6.39
C MET A 86 -1.92 -8.93 5.88
N GLU A 87 -2.34 -10.15 6.21
CA GLU A 87 -3.67 -10.68 5.85
C GLU A 87 -4.79 -9.98 6.61
N LYS A 88 -4.66 -9.81 7.93
CA LYS A 88 -5.66 -9.13 8.76
C LYS A 88 -5.85 -7.67 8.39
N GLY A 89 -4.76 -6.98 8.03
CA GLY A 89 -4.76 -5.59 7.60
C GLY A 89 -4.97 -5.38 6.09
N ALA A 90 -5.08 -6.47 5.32
CA ALA A 90 -5.22 -6.44 3.87
C ALA A 90 -4.21 -5.52 3.18
N PHE A 91 -2.93 -5.72 3.47
CA PHE A 91 -1.87 -4.90 2.89
C PHE A 91 -1.31 -5.50 1.60
N ASN A 92 -0.92 -4.66 0.64
CA ASN A 92 -0.06 -5.08 -0.46
C ASN A 92 1.32 -5.48 0.11
N GLN A 93 1.86 -6.62 -0.33
CA GLN A 93 3.12 -7.16 0.18
C GLN A 93 4.33 -6.81 -0.68
N THR A 94 4.25 -5.79 -1.52
CA THR A 94 5.41 -5.35 -2.31
C THR A 94 6.57 -4.95 -1.40
N PHE A 95 7.80 -5.26 -1.82
CA PHE A 95 9.02 -4.90 -1.12
C PHE A 95 10.01 -4.32 -2.11
N MET A 96 10.49 -3.11 -1.85
CA MET A 96 11.47 -2.43 -2.66
C MET A 96 12.56 -1.91 -1.73
N THR A 97 13.80 -1.92 -2.19
CA THR A 97 14.92 -1.32 -1.46
C THR A 97 15.83 -0.57 -2.43
N GLY A 98 16.76 0.21 -1.87
CA GLY A 98 17.82 0.85 -2.64
C GLY A 98 17.31 1.68 -3.82
N LYS A 99 17.82 1.38 -5.02
CA LYS A 99 17.51 2.13 -6.25
C LYS A 99 16.05 1.98 -6.68
N GLU A 100 15.46 0.80 -6.53
CA GLU A 100 14.07 0.55 -6.91
C GLU A 100 13.12 1.41 -6.07
N PHE A 101 13.32 1.40 -4.75
CA PHE A 101 12.50 2.22 -3.85
C PHE A 101 12.67 3.72 -4.12
N ARG A 102 13.90 4.19 -4.39
CA ARG A 102 14.15 5.59 -4.76
C ARG A 102 13.45 5.98 -6.06
N ASN A 103 13.52 5.14 -7.09
CA ASN A 103 12.83 5.40 -8.36
C ASN A 103 11.31 5.49 -8.15
N TRP A 104 10.74 4.56 -7.39
CA TRP A 104 9.32 4.56 -7.06
C TRP A 104 8.92 5.84 -6.32
N LEU A 105 9.71 6.28 -5.34
CA LEU A 105 9.48 7.53 -4.61
C LEU A 105 9.49 8.75 -5.53
N THR A 106 10.48 8.88 -6.42
CA THR A 106 10.57 10.02 -7.35
C THR A 106 9.37 10.09 -8.28
N LEU A 107 8.89 8.95 -8.79
CA LEU A 107 7.69 8.91 -9.65
C LEU A 107 6.44 9.29 -8.86
N ASN A 108 6.30 8.80 -7.63
CA ASN A 108 5.16 9.13 -6.78
C ASN A 108 5.18 10.60 -6.35
N GLU A 109 6.34 11.17 -6.01
CA GLU A 109 6.48 12.59 -5.71
C GLU A 109 5.98 13.46 -6.88
N ALA A 110 6.41 13.14 -8.10
CA ALA A 110 5.95 13.85 -9.30
C ALA A 110 4.44 13.72 -9.51
N LEU A 111 3.88 12.52 -9.33
CA LEU A 111 2.44 12.29 -9.41
C LEU A 111 1.66 13.10 -8.35
N HIS A 112 2.10 13.09 -7.09
CA HIS A 112 1.44 13.83 -6.03
C HIS A 112 1.51 15.34 -6.28
N LEU A 113 2.64 15.86 -6.74
CA LEU A 113 2.79 17.27 -7.12
C LEU A 113 1.79 17.64 -8.23
N GLN A 114 1.66 16.81 -9.25
CA GLN A 114 0.69 17.00 -10.33
C GLN A 114 -0.74 17.03 -9.78
N LEU A 115 -1.15 16.00 -9.03
CA LEU A 115 -2.49 15.88 -8.46
C LEU A 115 -2.84 17.05 -7.54
N MET A 116 -1.92 17.46 -6.66
CA MET A 116 -2.14 18.60 -5.76
C MET A 116 -2.22 19.93 -6.53
N THR A 117 -1.49 20.06 -7.63
CA THR A 117 -1.57 21.24 -8.52
C THR A 117 -2.94 21.30 -9.20
N GLU A 118 -3.36 20.21 -9.82
CA GLU A 118 -4.64 20.11 -10.53
C GLU A 118 -5.85 20.30 -9.59
N ALA A 119 -5.77 19.77 -8.37
CA ALA A 119 -6.79 19.95 -7.34
C ALA A 119 -6.79 21.33 -6.69
N GLY A 120 -5.79 22.19 -6.97
CA GLY A 120 -5.67 23.52 -6.37
C GLY A 120 -5.30 23.50 -4.88
N PHE A 121 -4.66 22.43 -4.40
CA PHE A 121 -4.25 22.28 -3.00
C PHE A 121 -2.86 22.85 -2.68
N LEU A 122 -2.10 23.29 -3.70
CA LEU A 122 -0.83 23.96 -3.48
C LEU A 122 -1.04 25.43 -3.14
N ALA A 123 -0.25 25.93 -2.19
CA ALA A 123 -0.18 27.36 -1.91
C ALA A 123 0.22 28.10 -3.20
N LYS A 124 -0.46 29.22 -3.46
CA LYS A 124 -0.05 30.13 -4.54
C LYS A 124 1.35 30.63 -4.22
N LYS A 125 2.25 30.54 -5.19
CA LYS A 125 3.59 31.13 -5.10
C LYS A 125 3.51 32.65 -4.99
#